data_AF-A0A6P4ETI7-F1
#
_entry.id   AF-A0A6P4ETI7-F1
#
_cell.length_a   1.000
_cell.length_b   1.000
_cell.length_c   1.000
_cell.angle_alpha   90.00
_cell.angle_beta   90.00
_cell.angle_gamma   90.00
#
_symmetry.space_group_name_H-M   'P 1'
#
loop_
_entity.id
_entity.type
_entity.pdbx_description
1 polymer ?
#
loop_
_entity_poly.entity_id
_entity_poly.type
_entity_poly.pdbx_seq_one_letter_code
_entity_poly.pdbx_strand_id
1 'polypeptide(L)'
;MAFCGHVSASGEIVLRDEIFSSKTRLRRSSSPSDSPNSISSPDSLPQNSTSRTYSIKDDTANPSPHSAGNWSVLYDGLGRSGSRSNLVPSLCLSSQKSSFNYLRHVEGIKVNREPQAAYENWYSAKQRQRLERQQLLKQERDCKQQMVEERQQLARMCYDQWLKDKARRAASLQLESHLQAAAMKASLALGRSPLLTPSPSPSSSLGSGSSSSAASRPTRNASKDEIRQVVEEWWLKKQQQHQAQRQQKRRAMLSRALDEERRRQLAQVAWKKWMSNVDAKPKPVPLNQGMDSLRGTISQLYVNPTPWLGPIKPPRK
;
A
#
# COMPACT_ATOMS: atom_id res chain seq x y z
N MET A 1 8.48 -15.60 13.61
CA MET A 1 9.64 -14.92 13.00
C MET A 1 10.86 -15.41 13.76
N ALA A 2 11.72 -16.20 13.13
CA ALA A 2 12.98 -16.65 13.72
C ALA A 2 14.10 -15.74 13.19
N PHE A 3 14.90 -15.16 14.08
CA PHE A 3 16.06 -14.35 13.71
C PHE A 3 17.27 -15.28 13.60
N CYS A 4 17.83 -15.42 12.40
CA CYS A 4 19.10 -16.12 12.19
C CYS A 4 20.24 -15.12 12.41
N GLY A 5 20.70 -15.00 13.65
CA GLY A 5 21.95 -14.33 14.01
C GLY A 5 22.78 -15.28 14.88
N HIS A 6 24.09 -15.27 14.72
CA HIS A 6 25.01 -16.03 15.55
C HIS A 6 25.83 -15.09 16.44
N VAL A 7 26.19 -15.58 17.63
CA VAL A 7 27.00 -14.83 18.59
C VAL A 7 28.44 -15.32 18.45
N SER A 8 29.39 -14.40 18.27
CA SER A 8 30.81 -14.76 18.17
C SER A 8 31.36 -15.24 19.52
N ALA A 9 32.51 -15.90 19.52
CA ALA A 9 33.17 -16.36 20.76
C ALA A 9 33.52 -15.22 21.74
N SER A 10 33.49 -13.96 21.26
CA SER A 10 33.70 -12.75 22.06
C SER A 10 32.41 -12.13 22.62
N GLY A 11 31.24 -12.70 22.32
CA GLY A 11 29.94 -12.24 22.82
C GLY A 11 29.24 -11.20 21.93
N GLU A 12 29.77 -10.89 20.76
CA GLU A 12 29.17 -9.94 19.83
C GLU A 12 28.14 -10.64 18.91
N ILE A 13 26.97 -10.02 18.74
CA ILE A 13 25.90 -10.54 17.87
C ILE A 13 26.20 -10.09 16.44
N VAL A 14 26.57 -11.02 15.57
CA VAL A 14 26.89 -10.75 14.16
C VAL A 14 25.67 -11.07 13.32
N LEU A 15 25.05 -10.02 12.80
CA LEU A 15 23.93 -10.08 11.87
C LEU A 15 24.47 -9.65 10.50
N ARG A 16 24.62 -10.61 9.57
CA ARG A 16 24.98 -10.36 8.16
C ARG A 16 26.24 -9.48 8.01
N ASP A 17 27.39 -10.02 8.41
CA ASP A 17 28.74 -9.46 8.22
C ASP A 17 29.00 -8.04 8.77
N GLU A 18 28.02 -7.41 9.41
CA GLU A 18 28.17 -6.14 10.10
C GLU A 18 28.40 -6.38 11.60
N ILE A 19 29.61 -6.06 12.07
CA ILE A 19 29.98 -6.13 13.49
C ILE A 19 29.38 -4.90 14.18
N PHE A 20 28.25 -5.08 14.86
CA PHE A 20 27.67 -4.05 15.70
C PHE A 20 28.35 -4.02 17.08
N SER A 21 29.42 -3.22 17.20
CA SER A 21 30.02 -2.91 18.49
C SER A 21 29.16 -1.87 19.22
N SER A 22 28.27 -2.36 20.10
CA SER A 22 27.36 -1.51 20.88
C SER A 22 28.05 -0.92 22.11
N LYS A 23 28.79 0.17 21.90
CA LYS A 23 29.33 1.00 22.99
C LYS A 23 28.26 1.98 23.47
N THR A 24 27.30 1.50 24.27
CA THR A 24 26.27 2.34 24.90
C THR A 24 26.87 3.15 26.06
N ARG A 25 27.32 4.38 25.79
CA ARG A 25 27.53 5.38 26.85
C ARG A 25 26.17 5.91 27.30
N LEU A 26 25.71 5.42 28.45
CA LEU A 26 24.62 6.01 29.23
C LEU A 26 25.03 7.39 29.73
N ARG A 27 24.54 8.47 29.11
CA ARG A 27 24.52 9.80 29.73
C ARG A 27 23.19 9.98 30.45
N ARG A 28 23.23 9.88 31.78
CA ARG A 28 22.12 10.19 32.69
C ARG A 28 22.01 11.72 32.78
N SER A 29 20.87 12.27 32.34
CA SER A 29 20.54 13.68 32.53
C SER A 29 19.34 13.77 33.48
N SER A 30 19.59 14.26 34.69
CA SER A 30 18.60 14.75 35.63
C SER A 30 18.30 16.24 35.35
N SER A 31 17.03 16.62 35.38
CA SER A 31 16.54 18.01 35.51
C SER A 31 16.67 18.47 37.00
N PRO A 32 16.28 19.69 37.44
CA PRO A 32 15.58 20.80 36.76
C PRO A 32 16.07 22.24 37.13
N SER A 33 15.30 23.23 36.61
CA SER A 33 15.03 24.61 37.07
C SER A 33 15.96 25.80 36.78
N ASP A 34 15.28 26.87 36.33
CA ASP A 34 15.51 28.31 36.48
C ASP A 34 16.19 29.17 35.39
N SER A 35 15.30 29.97 34.79
CA SER A 35 15.38 31.39 34.41
C SER A 35 15.74 31.84 32.99
N PRO A 36 15.03 32.90 32.50
CA PRO A 36 15.13 33.41 31.14
C PRO A 36 16.07 34.63 31.05
N ASN A 37 16.71 34.79 29.88
CA ASN A 37 17.03 36.04 29.18
C ASN A 37 18.29 35.83 28.33
N SER A 38 18.17 36.00 27.02
CA SER A 38 18.91 37.01 26.24
C SER A 38 18.91 36.68 24.75
N ILE A 39 18.16 37.53 24.04
CA ILE A 39 18.43 38.09 22.72
C ILE A 39 19.91 38.14 22.29
N SER A 40 20.22 37.53 21.13
CA SER A 40 21.06 38.13 20.07
C SER A 40 21.23 37.17 18.89
N SER A 41 20.49 37.43 17.81
CA SER A 41 20.89 37.62 16.41
C SER A 41 21.85 36.66 15.66
N PRO A 42 21.77 36.66 14.30
CA PRO A 42 21.96 35.49 13.44
C PRO A 42 23.27 35.54 12.63
N ASP A 43 23.31 34.74 11.55
CA ASP A 43 24.33 34.61 10.50
C ASP A 43 25.36 33.50 10.65
N SER A 44 25.15 32.41 9.89
CA SER A 44 26.17 31.77 9.06
C SER A 44 25.50 30.82 8.05
N LEU A 45 25.63 31.17 6.78
CA LEU A 45 25.21 30.43 5.58
C LEU A 45 25.83 29.02 5.50
N PRO A 46 25.17 28.05 4.85
CA PRO A 46 25.70 26.71 4.66
C PRO A 46 26.73 26.65 3.51
N GLN A 47 27.92 26.16 3.80
CA GLN A 47 28.89 25.76 2.77
C GLN A 47 28.53 24.39 2.19
N ASN A 48 28.51 24.36 0.86
CA ASN A 48 28.45 23.18 0.01
C ASN A 48 29.46 22.10 0.44
N SER A 49 28.96 20.92 0.78
CA SER A 49 29.75 19.68 0.71
C SER A 49 29.05 18.70 -0.22
N THR A 50 29.60 18.58 -1.42
CA THR A 50 29.34 17.56 -2.42
C THR A 50 29.51 16.15 -1.84
N SER A 51 28.41 15.46 -1.56
CA SER A 51 28.44 14.03 -1.22
C SER A 51 28.47 13.21 -2.51
N ARG A 52 29.67 12.74 -2.79
CA ARG A 52 30.07 11.77 -3.82
C ARG A 52 29.46 10.41 -3.49
N THR A 53 28.49 9.96 -4.28
CA THR A 53 27.84 8.65 -4.15
C THR A 53 28.80 7.55 -4.64
N TYR A 54 29.15 6.61 -3.76
CA TYR A 54 29.79 5.36 -4.17
C TYR A 54 28.71 4.28 -4.32
N SER A 55 28.70 3.64 -5.49
CA SER A 55 27.92 2.44 -5.79
C SER A 55 28.44 1.25 -5.01
N ILE A 56 27.56 0.59 -4.25
CA ILE A 56 27.75 -0.78 -3.78
C ILE A 56 27.13 -1.70 -4.83
N LYS A 57 27.97 -2.55 -5.43
CA LYS A 57 27.55 -3.72 -6.20
C LYS A 57 27.52 -4.90 -5.24
N ASP A 58 26.37 -5.56 -5.12
CA ASP A 58 26.29 -6.92 -4.60
C ASP A 58 25.72 -7.83 -5.69
N ASP A 59 26.61 -8.63 -6.24
CA ASP A 59 26.33 -9.84 -7.01
C ASP A 59 26.20 -11.01 -6.03
N THR A 60 25.00 -11.40 -5.58
CA THR A 60 24.71 -12.81 -5.20
C THR A 60 23.20 -13.11 -5.15
N ALA A 61 22.73 -13.82 -6.17
CA ALA A 61 21.61 -14.80 -6.21
C ALA A 61 20.27 -14.52 -5.45
N ASN A 62 19.26 -14.06 -6.20
CA ASN A 62 17.93 -14.71 -6.41
C ASN A 62 16.83 -13.67 -6.71
N PRO A 63 16.26 -13.59 -7.93
CA PRO A 63 15.11 -12.75 -8.19
C PRO A 63 13.84 -13.41 -7.63
N SER A 64 13.31 -12.85 -6.54
CA SER A 64 11.91 -13.02 -6.16
C SER A 64 11.04 -12.30 -7.19
N PRO A 65 10.09 -12.97 -7.87
CA PRO A 65 9.15 -12.29 -8.74
C PRO A 65 8.06 -11.74 -7.84
N HIS A 66 8.05 -10.44 -7.60
CA HIS A 66 6.85 -9.62 -7.48
C HIS A 66 7.20 -8.30 -6.79
N SER A 67 6.72 -7.23 -7.41
CA SER A 67 6.41 -5.97 -6.74
C SER A 67 7.56 -5.00 -6.48
N ALA A 68 8.25 -4.58 -7.54
CA ALA A 68 8.66 -3.19 -7.71
C ALA A 68 8.94 -2.93 -9.20
N GLY A 69 8.26 -1.95 -9.80
CA GLY A 69 8.59 -1.45 -11.13
C GLY A 69 7.57 -1.81 -12.22
N ASN A 70 6.37 -1.26 -12.12
CA ASN A 70 5.56 -0.99 -13.31
C ASN A 70 6.17 0.22 -14.05
N TRP A 71 7.34 0.02 -14.66
CA TRP A 71 7.92 0.95 -15.64
C TRP A 71 7.46 0.63 -17.08
N SER A 72 6.65 -0.42 -17.23
CA SER A 72 6.22 -0.95 -18.52
C SER A 72 5.23 -0.05 -19.26
N VAL A 73 4.60 0.94 -18.61
CA VAL A 73 3.64 1.84 -19.25
C VAL A 73 4.30 3.01 -20.01
N LEU A 74 5.59 3.31 -19.73
CA LEU A 74 6.28 4.43 -20.39
C LEU A 74 7.27 4.02 -21.49
N TYR A 75 7.59 2.72 -21.61
CA TYR A 75 8.47 2.18 -22.64
C TYR A 75 7.84 1.04 -23.45
N ASP A 76 6.51 0.98 -23.53
CA ASP A 76 5.76 0.09 -24.44
C ASP A 76 5.83 0.58 -25.91
N GLY A 77 7.02 1.04 -26.32
CA GLY A 77 7.28 1.66 -27.60
C GLY A 77 8.64 1.33 -28.22
N LEU A 78 9.59 0.71 -27.51
CA LEU A 78 10.85 0.27 -28.13
C LEU A 78 11.20 -1.14 -27.66
N GLY A 79 11.28 -2.05 -28.64
CA GLY A 79 11.17 -3.49 -28.43
C GLY A 79 12.36 -4.15 -27.74
N ARG A 80 12.15 -5.44 -27.44
CA ARG A 80 13.25 -6.40 -27.43
C ARG A 80 12.72 -7.79 -27.78
N SER A 81 13.11 -8.22 -28.97
CA SER A 81 12.95 -9.59 -29.46
C SER A 81 14.09 -10.46 -28.92
N GLY A 82 13.77 -11.73 -28.64
CA GLY A 82 14.70 -12.84 -28.63
C GLY A 82 13.91 -14.14 -28.57
N SER A 83 14.19 -15.19 -29.33
CA SER A 83 15.13 -15.42 -30.42
C SER A 83 14.70 -16.73 -31.07
N ARG A 84 14.40 -16.73 -32.37
CA ARG A 84 14.61 -17.86 -33.29
C ARG A 84 14.32 -17.47 -34.74
N SER A 85 15.21 -16.64 -35.30
CA SER A 85 15.64 -16.74 -36.70
C SER A 85 16.74 -15.71 -36.98
N ASN A 86 17.96 -16.20 -37.22
CA ASN A 86 19.10 -15.40 -37.66
C ASN A 86 18.96 -15.07 -39.16
N LEU A 87 17.97 -14.26 -39.52
CA LEU A 87 17.87 -13.69 -40.86
C LEU A 87 17.89 -12.18 -40.72
N VAL A 88 19.09 -11.61 -40.87
CA VAL A 88 19.27 -10.17 -40.99
C VAL A 88 18.59 -9.75 -42.30
N PRO A 89 17.58 -8.86 -42.29
CA PRO A 89 17.04 -8.31 -43.52
C PRO A 89 18.18 -7.59 -44.24
N SER A 90 18.45 -7.96 -45.49
CA SER A 90 19.42 -7.24 -46.31
C SER A 90 18.99 -5.77 -46.36
N LEU A 91 19.76 -4.91 -45.70
CA LEU A 91 19.61 -3.46 -45.85
C LEU A 91 20.01 -3.14 -47.29
N CYS A 92 19.03 -3.20 -48.19
CA CYS A 92 19.15 -2.65 -49.53
C CYS A 92 19.25 -1.14 -49.37
N LEU A 93 20.48 -0.65 -49.12
CA LEU A 93 20.88 0.74 -49.30
C LEU A 93 20.92 1.03 -50.81
N SER A 94 19.84 0.75 -51.54
CA SER A 94 19.63 1.43 -52.80
C SER A 94 19.38 2.88 -52.43
N SER A 95 20.42 3.69 -52.62
CA SER A 95 20.37 5.15 -52.59
C SER A 95 19.45 5.63 -53.72
N GLN A 96 18.15 5.39 -53.56
CA GLN A 96 17.14 6.08 -54.32
C GLN A 96 17.10 7.46 -53.69
N LYS A 97 17.66 8.45 -54.41
CA LYS A 97 17.66 9.87 -54.05
C LYS A 97 16.26 10.24 -53.57
N SER A 98 16.04 10.18 -52.25
CA SER A 98 14.75 10.47 -51.66
C SER A 98 14.59 11.97 -51.77
N SER A 99 13.78 12.40 -52.74
CA SER A 99 13.44 13.80 -52.99
C SER A 99 12.52 14.40 -51.91
N PHE A 100 12.40 13.73 -50.76
CA PHE A 100 11.67 14.20 -49.60
C PHE A 100 12.49 15.28 -48.89
N ASN A 101 12.38 16.49 -49.42
CA ASN A 101 12.69 17.72 -48.73
C ASN A 101 11.77 17.86 -47.51
N TYR A 102 12.07 17.17 -46.40
CA TYR A 102 11.35 17.29 -45.13
C TYR A 102 11.30 18.74 -44.60
N LEU A 103 12.18 19.61 -45.11
CA LEU A 103 12.17 21.05 -44.84
C LEU A 103 11.09 21.84 -45.61
N ARG A 104 10.64 21.41 -46.80
CA ARG A 104 9.63 22.16 -47.58
C ARG A 104 8.23 22.15 -46.96
N HIS A 105 7.89 21.11 -46.20
CA HIS A 105 6.55 21.01 -45.59
C HIS A 105 6.45 21.72 -44.23
N VAL A 106 7.55 22.21 -43.66
CA VAL A 106 7.52 22.99 -42.42
C VAL A 106 7.10 24.44 -42.69
N GLU A 107 7.35 24.95 -43.91
CA GLU A 107 6.98 26.31 -44.30
C GLU A 107 5.47 26.54 -44.35
N GLY A 108 4.67 25.49 -44.61
CA GLY A 108 3.20 25.56 -44.64
C GLY A 108 2.49 25.31 -43.29
N ILE A 109 3.19 24.77 -42.28
CA ILE A 109 2.65 24.51 -40.92
C ILE A 109 3.04 25.64 -39.94
N LYS A 110 3.62 26.74 -40.45
CA LYS A 110 3.70 28.01 -39.73
C LYS A 110 2.27 28.56 -39.58
N VAL A 111 1.48 27.94 -38.70
CA VAL A 111 0.37 28.63 -38.05
C VAL A 111 1.02 29.87 -37.46
N ASN A 112 0.65 31.05 -37.97
CA ASN A 112 1.03 32.35 -37.41
C ASN A 112 0.39 32.47 -36.03
N ARG A 113 0.81 31.60 -35.12
CA ARG A 113 0.50 31.66 -33.72
C ARG A 113 1.45 32.71 -33.20
N GLU A 114 0.88 33.80 -32.71
CA GLU A 114 1.58 34.81 -31.92
C GLU A 114 2.63 34.10 -31.06
N PRO A 115 3.93 34.32 -31.31
CA PRO A 115 5.01 33.62 -30.60
C PRO A 115 4.85 33.73 -29.09
N GLN A 116 4.30 34.85 -28.63
CA GLN A 116 3.96 35.13 -27.24
C GLN A 116 2.89 34.16 -26.69
N ALA A 117 1.77 33.98 -27.40
CA ALA A 117 0.71 33.07 -26.98
C ALA A 117 1.14 31.59 -26.98
N ALA A 118 2.04 31.20 -27.90
CA ALA A 118 2.62 29.86 -27.91
C ALA A 118 3.51 29.64 -26.68
N TYR A 119 4.32 30.63 -26.31
CA TYR A 119 5.18 30.60 -25.13
C TYR A 119 4.35 30.53 -23.83
N GLU A 120 3.32 31.35 -23.69
CA GLU A 120 2.45 31.36 -22.50
C GLU A 120 1.68 30.05 -22.31
N ASN A 121 1.19 29.46 -23.40
CA ASN A 121 0.55 28.14 -23.34
C ASN A 121 1.54 27.06 -22.91
N TRP A 122 2.74 27.04 -23.51
CA TRP A 122 3.78 26.10 -23.10
C TRP A 122 4.19 26.29 -21.63
N TYR A 123 4.36 27.54 -21.20
CA TYR A 123 4.74 27.87 -19.83
C TYR A 123 3.66 27.46 -18.82
N SER A 124 2.39 27.78 -19.08
CA SER A 124 1.26 27.38 -18.24
C SER A 124 1.06 25.85 -18.22
N ALA A 125 1.28 25.16 -19.34
CA ALA A 125 1.29 23.70 -19.39
C ALA A 125 2.44 23.12 -18.54
N LYS A 126 3.64 23.70 -18.60
CA LYS A 126 4.77 23.31 -17.75
C LYS A 126 4.52 23.57 -16.27
N GLN A 127 3.86 24.67 -15.93
CA GLN A 127 3.47 24.99 -14.56
C GLN A 127 2.44 23.99 -14.03
N ARG A 128 1.40 23.68 -14.80
CA ARG A 128 0.41 22.64 -14.46
C ARG A 128 1.07 21.29 -14.25
N GLN A 129 1.98 20.88 -15.15
CA GLN A 129 2.73 19.63 -15.03
C GLN A 129 3.52 19.54 -13.71
N ARG A 130 4.10 20.65 -13.24
CA ARG A 130 4.81 20.70 -11.94
C ARG A 130 3.86 20.56 -10.76
N LEU A 131 2.72 21.25 -10.81
CA LEU A 131 1.70 21.20 -9.75
C LEU A 131 1.07 19.81 -9.64
N GLU A 132 0.70 19.19 -10.77
CA GLU A 132 0.17 17.82 -10.79
C GLU A 132 1.17 16.83 -10.20
N ARG A 133 2.45 16.94 -10.56
CA ARG A 133 3.50 16.09 -9.99
C ARG A 133 3.61 16.27 -8.47
N GLN A 134 3.51 17.50 -7.96
CA GLN A 134 3.51 17.76 -6.51
C GLN A 134 2.27 17.18 -5.83
N GLN A 135 1.09 17.30 -6.44
CA GLN A 135 -0.15 16.74 -5.91
C GLN A 135 -0.10 15.20 -5.84
N LEU A 136 0.39 14.53 -6.89
CA LEU A 136 0.54 13.08 -6.91
C LEU A 136 1.50 12.60 -5.80
N LEU A 137 2.64 13.28 -5.64
CA LEU A 137 3.59 12.96 -4.56
C LEU A 137 2.98 13.16 -3.17
N LYS A 138 2.13 14.19 -3.00
CA LYS A 138 1.43 14.41 -1.74
C LYS A 138 0.41 13.29 -1.47
N GLN A 139 -0.43 12.96 -2.45
CA GLN A 139 -1.40 11.87 -2.33
C GLN A 139 -0.74 10.51 -2.04
N GLU A 140 0.41 10.23 -2.67
CA GLU A 140 1.16 9.01 -2.40
C GLU A 140 1.67 8.96 -0.95
N ARG A 141 2.14 10.08 -0.40
CA ARG A 141 2.56 10.19 1.00
C ARG A 141 1.39 10.00 1.95
N ASP A 142 0.26 10.66 1.68
CA ASP A 142 -0.94 10.59 2.51
C ASP A 142 -1.49 9.15 2.53
N CYS A 143 -1.55 8.48 1.37
CA CYS A 143 -1.94 7.08 1.27
C CYS A 143 -1.00 6.14 2.05
N LYS A 144 0.32 6.36 1.94
CA LYS A 144 1.30 5.59 2.73
C LYS A 144 1.13 5.82 4.23
N GLN A 145 0.85 7.05 4.66
CA GLN A 145 0.60 7.36 6.07
C GLN A 145 -0.64 6.64 6.59
N GLN A 146 -1.75 6.70 5.85
CA GLN A 146 -2.99 5.98 6.22
C GLN A 146 -2.74 4.47 6.39
N MET A 147 -2.05 3.84 5.44
CA MET A 147 -1.70 2.42 5.52
C MET A 147 -0.84 2.09 6.77
N VAL A 148 0.09 2.98 7.13
CA VAL A 148 0.92 2.82 8.33
C VAL A 148 0.08 2.99 9.59
N GLU A 149 -0.82 3.97 9.63
CA GLU A 149 -1.73 4.20 10.76
C GLU A 149 -2.67 3.02 10.98
N GLU A 150 -3.30 2.50 9.93
CA GLU A 150 -4.15 1.31 10.01
C GLU A 150 -3.37 0.11 10.54
N ARG A 151 -2.14 -0.11 10.05
CA ARG A 151 -1.27 -1.17 10.54
C ARG A 151 -0.93 -0.97 12.01
N GLN A 152 -0.65 0.26 12.44
CA GLN A 152 -0.40 0.57 13.85
C GLN A 152 -1.64 0.32 14.72
N GLN A 153 -2.83 0.71 14.27
CA GLN A 153 -4.08 0.46 15.00
C GLN A 153 -4.32 -1.05 15.18
N LEU A 154 -4.17 -1.83 14.11
CA LEU A 154 -4.27 -3.29 14.18
C LEU A 154 -3.22 -3.89 15.12
N ALA A 155 -1.97 -3.42 15.06
CA ALA A 155 -0.91 -3.88 15.95
C ALA A 155 -1.21 -3.57 17.42
N ARG A 156 -1.77 -2.38 17.72
CA ARG A 156 -2.22 -2.00 19.08
C ARG A 156 -3.33 -2.92 19.57
N MET A 157 -4.35 -3.16 18.76
CA MET A 157 -5.45 -4.08 19.09
C MET A 157 -4.95 -5.51 19.37
N CYS A 158 -4.01 -6.01 18.54
CA CYS A 158 -3.39 -7.30 18.76
C CYS A 158 -2.56 -7.35 20.05
N TYR A 159 -1.83 -6.26 20.35
CA TYR A 159 -1.04 -6.15 21.57
C TYR A 159 -1.92 -6.16 22.83
N ASP A 160 -3.01 -5.39 22.83
CA ASP A 160 -3.97 -5.35 23.93
C ASP A 160 -4.65 -6.71 24.15
N GLN A 161 -4.98 -7.39 23.05
CA GLN A 161 -5.52 -8.75 23.11
C GLN A 161 -4.50 -9.71 23.73
N TRP A 162 -3.23 -9.63 23.31
CA TRP A 162 -2.17 -10.44 23.89
C TRP A 162 -1.96 -10.16 25.38
N LEU A 163 -2.03 -8.90 25.82
CA LEU A 163 -1.95 -8.55 27.24
C LEU A 163 -3.09 -9.18 28.04
N LYS A 164 -4.33 -9.13 27.54
CA LYS A 164 -5.49 -9.79 28.18
C LYS A 164 -5.30 -11.30 28.25
N ASP A 165 -4.83 -11.93 27.18
CA ASP A 165 -4.56 -13.36 27.14
C ASP A 165 -3.47 -13.76 28.13
N LYS A 166 -2.41 -12.95 28.20
CA LYS A 166 -1.30 -13.17 29.13
C LYS A 166 -1.75 -13.01 30.59
N ALA A 167 -2.54 -11.99 30.90
CA ALA A 167 -3.13 -11.80 32.23
C ALA A 167 -4.05 -12.96 32.62
N ARG A 168 -4.89 -13.43 31.70
CA ARG A 168 -5.75 -14.61 31.92
C ARG A 168 -4.92 -15.85 32.23
N ARG A 169 -3.91 -16.16 31.41
CA ARG A 169 -3.02 -17.31 31.64
C ARG A 169 -2.30 -17.22 32.98
N ALA A 170 -1.80 -16.03 33.36
CA ALA A 170 -1.16 -15.83 34.66
C ALA A 170 -2.12 -16.10 35.83
N ALA A 171 -3.36 -15.61 35.75
CA ALA A 171 -4.39 -15.89 36.76
C ALA A 171 -4.75 -17.38 36.82
N SER A 172 -4.83 -18.08 35.67
CA SER A 172 -5.06 -19.53 35.61
C SER A 172 -3.97 -20.30 36.35
N LEU A 173 -2.70 -19.96 36.09
CA LEU A 173 -1.55 -20.60 36.73
C LEU A 173 -1.51 -20.33 38.24
N GLN A 174 -1.86 -19.12 38.68
CA GLN A 174 -1.97 -18.80 40.11
C GLN A 174 -3.06 -19.63 40.81
N LEU A 175 -4.22 -19.77 40.17
CA LEU A 175 -5.30 -20.60 40.71
C LEU A 175 -4.88 -22.07 40.81
N GLU A 176 -4.23 -22.60 39.79
CA GLU A 176 -3.73 -23.98 39.78
C GLU A 176 -2.68 -24.19 40.88
N SER A 177 -1.72 -23.27 41.01
CA SER A 177 -0.71 -23.31 42.08
C SER A 177 -1.35 -23.27 43.47
N HIS A 178 -2.36 -22.40 43.67
CA HIS A 178 -3.09 -22.33 44.94
C HIS A 178 -3.88 -23.62 45.23
N LEU A 179 -4.52 -24.21 44.22
CA LEU A 179 -5.22 -25.49 44.36
C LEU A 179 -4.25 -26.63 44.71
N GLN A 180 -3.09 -26.70 44.05
CA GLN A 180 -2.04 -27.68 44.37
C GLN A 180 -1.52 -27.49 45.80
N ALA A 181 -1.25 -26.26 46.22
CA ALA A 181 -0.81 -25.96 47.59
C ALA A 181 -1.86 -26.31 48.63
N ALA A 182 -3.14 -26.00 48.37
CA ALA A 182 -4.25 -26.37 49.24
C ALA A 182 -4.42 -27.89 49.34
N ALA A 183 -4.29 -28.61 48.23
CA ALA A 183 -4.34 -30.08 48.19
C ALA A 183 -3.20 -30.71 49.02
N MET A 184 -1.96 -30.22 48.86
CA MET A 184 -0.81 -30.65 49.65
C MET A 184 -0.99 -30.33 51.15
N LYS A 185 -1.57 -29.19 51.48
CA LYS A 185 -1.86 -28.83 52.88
C LYS A 185 -2.95 -29.73 53.48
N ALA A 186 -3.96 -30.09 52.69
CA ALA A 186 -5.03 -30.99 53.12
C ALA A 186 -4.54 -32.43 53.33
N SER A 187 -3.65 -32.94 52.47
CA SER A 187 -3.06 -34.27 52.66
C SER A 187 -2.20 -34.37 53.93
N LEU A 188 -1.45 -33.31 54.25
CA LEU A 188 -0.70 -33.24 55.52
C LEU A 188 -1.61 -33.18 56.76
N ALA A 189 -2.77 -32.51 56.67
CA ALA A 189 -3.72 -32.44 57.78
C ALA A 189 -4.35 -33.79 58.11
N LEU A 190 -4.62 -34.62 57.10
CA LEU A 190 -5.14 -35.98 57.28
C LEU A 190 -4.09 -36.97 57.81
N GLY A 191 -2.80 -36.68 57.66
CA GLY A 191 -1.70 -37.51 58.16
C GLY A 191 -1.38 -37.36 59.66
N ARG A 192 -1.92 -36.33 60.34
CA ARG A 192 -1.78 -36.16 61.79
C ARG A 192 -2.95 -36.82 62.52
N SER A 193 -2.81 -38.11 62.82
CA SER A 193 -3.66 -38.81 63.77
C SER A 193 -3.41 -38.26 65.19
N PRO A 194 -4.38 -37.63 65.87
CA PRO A 194 -4.20 -37.17 67.24
C PRO A 194 -4.55 -38.33 68.17
N LEU A 195 -3.59 -39.21 68.39
CA LEU A 195 -3.67 -40.12 69.53
C LEU A 195 -3.10 -39.42 70.76
N LEU A 196 -4.02 -39.16 71.70
CA LEU A 196 -3.82 -38.89 73.14
C LEU A 196 -3.52 -37.45 73.57
N THR A 197 -4.55 -36.71 74.00
CA THR A 197 -4.70 -36.21 75.40
C THR A 197 -6.00 -35.40 75.60
N PRO A 198 -6.73 -35.56 76.74
CA PRO A 198 -7.95 -34.79 77.04
C PRO A 198 -7.71 -33.70 78.11
N SER A 199 -8.32 -32.52 77.97
CA SER A 199 -8.85 -31.73 79.11
C SER A 199 -9.67 -30.50 78.63
N PRO A 200 -10.76 -30.10 79.33
CA PRO A 200 -11.71 -29.08 78.88
C PRO A 200 -11.58 -27.72 79.61
N SER A 201 -12.05 -26.65 78.97
CA SER A 201 -12.76 -25.51 79.61
C SER A 201 -13.31 -24.52 78.56
N PRO A 202 -14.57 -24.05 78.69
CA PRO A 202 -15.18 -23.06 77.82
C PRO A 202 -15.19 -21.65 78.48
N SER A 203 -15.02 -20.60 77.69
CA SER A 203 -15.57 -19.29 78.04
C SER A 203 -15.93 -18.47 76.80
N SER A 204 -17.10 -17.87 76.92
CA SER A 204 -17.86 -17.02 76.03
C SER A 204 -17.19 -15.69 75.69
N SER A 205 -17.46 -15.16 74.50
CA SER A 205 -17.75 -13.73 74.36
C SER A 205 -18.60 -13.44 73.13
N LEU A 206 -19.68 -12.69 73.39
CA LEU A 206 -20.55 -12.04 72.41
C LEU A 206 -19.83 -10.83 71.81
N GLY A 207 -20.08 -10.54 70.54
CA GLY A 207 -19.62 -9.33 69.86
C GLY A 207 -20.59 -8.91 68.76
N SER A 208 -21.22 -7.77 68.97
CA SER A 208 -22.26 -7.11 68.19
C SER A 208 -21.97 -6.87 66.71
N GLY A 209 -23.02 -6.99 65.91
CA GLY A 209 -23.54 -5.97 64.99
C GLY A 209 -22.63 -5.35 63.94
N SER A 210 -22.98 -5.54 62.67
CA SER A 210 -23.07 -4.39 61.76
C SER A 210 -23.95 -4.71 60.54
N SER A 211 -24.98 -3.89 60.38
CA SER A 211 -25.85 -3.78 59.22
C SER A 211 -25.08 -3.29 58.01
N SER A 212 -25.08 -4.05 56.92
CA SER A 212 -24.89 -3.50 55.58
C SER A 212 -25.84 -4.17 54.62
N SER A 213 -26.89 -3.43 54.27
CA SER A 213 -27.76 -3.64 53.12
C SER A 213 -26.92 -3.73 51.84
N ALA A 214 -26.62 -4.93 51.37
CA ALA A 214 -26.12 -5.17 50.04
C ALA A 214 -27.21 -5.92 49.27
N ALA A 215 -27.78 -5.23 48.27
CA ALA A 215 -28.78 -5.75 47.36
C ALA A 215 -28.42 -7.17 46.91
N SER A 216 -29.30 -8.12 47.25
CA SER A 216 -29.24 -9.51 46.81
C SER A 216 -29.38 -9.55 45.29
N ARG A 217 -28.25 -9.47 44.58
CA ARG A 217 -28.18 -9.96 43.21
C ARG A 217 -28.51 -11.46 43.28
N PRO A 218 -29.45 -11.97 42.45
CA PRO A 218 -29.79 -13.37 42.46
C PRO A 218 -28.55 -14.16 42.03
N THR A 219 -27.83 -14.72 42.99
CA THR A 219 -26.82 -15.74 42.75
C THR A 219 -27.59 -16.95 42.23
N ARG A 220 -27.73 -17.04 40.91
CA ARG A 220 -28.16 -18.25 40.23
C ARG A 220 -27.16 -19.33 40.60
N ASN A 221 -27.56 -20.25 41.47
CA ASN A 221 -26.82 -21.44 41.83
C ASN A 221 -26.83 -22.40 40.64
N ALA A 222 -26.09 -22.07 39.58
CA ALA A 222 -25.82 -23.01 38.50
C ALA A 222 -24.93 -24.12 39.06
N SER A 223 -25.25 -25.37 38.74
CA SER A 223 -24.42 -26.50 39.18
C SER A 223 -23.03 -26.39 38.53
N LYS A 224 -21.98 -26.86 39.21
CA LYS A 224 -20.61 -26.79 38.66
C LYS A 224 -20.47 -27.50 37.32
N ASP A 225 -21.27 -28.55 37.09
CA ASP A 225 -21.28 -29.32 35.85
C ASP A 225 -21.96 -28.55 34.72
N GLU A 226 -23.03 -27.81 35.01
CA GLU A 226 -23.68 -26.92 34.05
C GLU A 226 -22.73 -25.78 33.62
N ILE A 227 -21.93 -25.22 34.53
CA ILE A 227 -20.91 -24.22 34.19
C ILE A 227 -19.84 -24.82 33.27
N ARG A 228 -19.41 -26.07 33.50
CA ARG A 228 -18.44 -26.76 32.64
C ARG A 228 -19.01 -26.99 31.24
N GLN A 229 -20.25 -27.46 31.14
CA GLN A 229 -20.93 -27.65 29.86
C GLN A 229 -21.05 -26.33 29.08
N VAL A 230 -21.48 -25.24 29.72
CA VAL A 230 -21.58 -23.92 29.07
C VAL A 230 -20.21 -23.44 28.56
N VAL A 231 -19.13 -23.68 29.30
CA VAL A 231 -17.77 -23.31 28.89
C VAL A 231 -17.30 -24.16 27.70
N GLU A 232 -17.54 -25.47 27.72
CA GLU A 232 -17.21 -26.38 26.62
C GLU A 232 -17.98 -26.04 25.34
N GLU A 233 -19.29 -25.83 25.44
CA GLU A 233 -20.13 -25.40 24.33
C GLU A 233 -19.69 -24.05 23.78
N TRP A 234 -19.37 -23.09 24.65
CA TRP A 234 -18.85 -21.79 24.24
C TRP A 234 -17.52 -21.92 23.49
N TRP A 235 -16.63 -22.81 23.96
CA TRP A 235 -15.33 -23.05 23.33
C TRP A 235 -15.50 -23.70 21.94
N LEU A 236 -16.33 -24.73 21.82
CA LEU A 236 -16.67 -25.37 20.54
C LEU A 236 -17.27 -24.36 19.56
N LYS A 237 -18.22 -23.54 20.02
CA LYS A 237 -18.84 -22.49 19.23
C LYS A 237 -17.81 -21.45 18.76
N LYS A 238 -16.88 -21.05 19.63
CA LYS A 238 -15.79 -20.14 19.25
C LYS A 238 -14.85 -20.75 18.23
N GLN A 239 -14.53 -22.03 18.37
CA GLN A 239 -13.66 -22.73 17.42
C GLN A 239 -14.33 -22.88 16.06
N GLN A 240 -15.63 -23.22 16.03
CA GLN A 240 -16.43 -23.29 14.81
C GLN A 240 -16.52 -21.92 14.12
N GLN A 241 -16.75 -20.85 14.87
CA GLN A 241 -16.76 -19.48 14.34
C GLN A 241 -15.43 -19.12 13.65
N HIS A 242 -14.30 -19.47 14.27
CA HIS A 242 -12.98 -19.21 13.70
C HIS A 242 -12.68 -20.08 12.46
N GLN A 243 -13.14 -21.34 12.44
CA GLN A 243 -13.03 -22.19 11.25
C GLN A 243 -13.91 -21.66 10.10
N ALA A 244 -15.15 -21.25 10.39
CA ALA A 244 -16.07 -20.67 9.42
C ALA A 244 -15.48 -19.41 8.78
N GLN A 245 -14.90 -18.49 9.57
CA GLN A 245 -14.21 -17.32 9.04
C GLN A 245 -13.05 -17.68 8.10
N ARG A 246 -12.23 -18.67 8.46
CA ARG A 246 -11.12 -19.13 7.60
C ARG A 246 -11.63 -19.71 6.29
N GLN A 247 -12.71 -20.51 6.33
CA GLN A 247 -13.31 -21.08 5.13
C GLN A 247 -13.95 -19.99 4.25
N GLN A 248 -14.66 -19.03 4.84
CA GLN A 248 -15.26 -17.91 4.12
C GLN A 248 -14.19 -17.06 3.44
N LYS A 249 -13.08 -16.77 4.12
CA LYS A 249 -11.94 -16.06 3.52
C LYS A 249 -11.31 -16.83 2.36
N ARG A 250 -11.13 -18.16 2.49
CA ARG A 250 -10.63 -19.02 1.40
C ARG A 250 -11.58 -19.00 0.20
N ARG A 251 -12.89 -19.14 0.43
CA ARG A 251 -13.92 -19.08 -0.63
C ARG A 251 -13.93 -17.71 -1.33
N ALA A 252 -13.83 -16.62 -0.56
CA ALA A 252 -13.78 -15.27 -1.13
C ALA A 252 -12.53 -15.06 -2.00
N MET A 253 -11.36 -15.56 -1.59
CA MET A 253 -10.15 -15.49 -2.42
C MET A 253 -10.28 -16.27 -3.72
N LEU A 254 -10.85 -17.49 -3.67
CA LEU A 254 -11.09 -18.29 -4.87
C LEU A 254 -12.10 -17.62 -5.81
N SER A 255 -13.20 -17.09 -5.27
CA SER A 255 -14.19 -16.34 -6.06
C SER A 255 -13.56 -15.14 -6.75
N ARG A 256 -12.74 -14.38 -6.01
CA ARG A 256 -12.05 -13.21 -6.57
C ARG A 256 -11.06 -13.59 -7.67
N ALA A 257 -10.33 -14.70 -7.50
CA ALA A 257 -9.41 -15.18 -8.52
C ALA A 257 -10.15 -15.56 -9.82
N LEU A 258 -11.28 -16.26 -9.71
CA LEU A 258 -12.12 -16.61 -10.86
C LEU A 258 -12.69 -15.37 -11.56
N ASP A 259 -13.16 -14.38 -10.80
CA ASP A 259 -13.65 -13.12 -11.36
C ASP A 259 -12.54 -12.34 -12.09
N GLU A 260 -11.32 -12.34 -11.55
CA GLU A 260 -10.16 -11.72 -12.20
C GLU A 260 -9.79 -12.44 -13.50
N GLU A 261 -9.80 -13.77 -13.53
CA GLU A 261 -9.59 -14.55 -14.76
C GLU A 261 -10.68 -14.26 -15.80
N ARG A 262 -11.94 -14.22 -15.39
CA ARG A 262 -13.06 -13.85 -16.27
C ARG A 262 -12.87 -12.46 -16.86
N ARG A 263 -12.49 -11.47 -16.04
CA ARG A 263 -12.19 -10.11 -16.51
C ARG A 263 -11.03 -10.09 -17.50
N ARG A 264 -9.96 -10.87 -17.25
CA ARG A 264 -8.83 -11.00 -18.18
C ARG A 264 -9.27 -11.58 -19.53
N GLN A 265 -10.09 -12.62 -19.53
CA GLN A 265 -10.62 -13.21 -20.77
C GLN A 265 -11.49 -12.21 -21.54
N LEU A 266 -12.40 -11.51 -20.85
CA LEU A 266 -13.23 -10.47 -21.47
C LEU A 266 -12.38 -9.33 -22.04
N ALA A 267 -11.36 -8.89 -21.31
CA ALA A 267 -10.42 -7.87 -21.76
C ALA A 267 -9.64 -8.33 -23.01
N GLN A 268 -9.20 -9.59 -23.06
CA GLN A 268 -8.54 -10.15 -24.23
C GLN A 268 -9.47 -10.20 -25.45
N VAL A 269 -10.74 -10.62 -25.27
CA VAL A 269 -11.72 -10.64 -26.36
C VAL A 269 -12.02 -9.22 -26.85
N ALA A 270 -12.23 -8.28 -25.94
CA ALA A 270 -12.43 -6.88 -26.27
C ALA A 270 -11.22 -6.29 -27.00
N TRP A 271 -10.00 -6.63 -26.56
CA TRP A 271 -8.76 -6.23 -27.23
C TRP A 271 -8.65 -6.82 -28.63
N LYS A 272 -8.91 -8.12 -28.82
CA LYS A 272 -8.92 -8.76 -30.15
C LYS A 272 -9.93 -8.09 -31.09
N LYS A 273 -11.14 -7.81 -30.60
CA LYS A 273 -12.19 -7.10 -31.34
C LYS A 273 -11.78 -5.66 -31.67
N TRP A 274 -11.07 -5.00 -30.76
CA TRP A 274 -10.55 -3.67 -31.02
C TRP A 274 -9.47 -3.73 -32.10
N MET A 275 -8.49 -4.63 -31.97
CA MET A 275 -7.42 -4.82 -32.96
C MET A 275 -7.96 -5.14 -34.35
N SER A 276 -8.98 -6.01 -34.48
CA SER A 276 -9.60 -6.30 -35.79
C SER A 276 -10.29 -5.08 -36.41
N ASN A 277 -10.78 -4.16 -35.58
CA ASN A 277 -11.47 -2.95 -36.03
C ASN A 277 -10.53 -1.75 -36.20
N VAL A 278 -9.28 -1.82 -35.75
CA VAL A 278 -8.32 -0.70 -35.86
C VAL A 278 -7.98 -0.43 -37.33
N ASP A 279 -7.83 -1.47 -38.15
CA ASP A 279 -7.52 -1.31 -39.58
C ASP A 279 -8.73 -0.84 -40.41
N ALA A 280 -9.94 -1.17 -39.96
CA ALA A 280 -11.19 -0.76 -40.59
C ALA A 280 -11.64 0.66 -40.20
N LYS A 281 -11.07 1.23 -39.13
CA LYS A 281 -11.35 2.62 -38.77
C LYS A 281 -10.79 3.52 -39.87
N PRO A 282 -11.60 4.45 -40.41
CA PRO A 282 -11.08 5.42 -41.36
C PRO A 282 -9.91 6.12 -40.69
N LYS A 283 -8.78 6.17 -41.40
CA LYS A 283 -7.61 6.91 -40.93
C LYS A 283 -8.10 8.28 -40.46
N PRO A 284 -7.78 8.70 -39.22
CA PRO A 284 -8.26 9.98 -38.72
C PRO A 284 -7.93 11.01 -39.79
N VAL A 285 -8.97 11.74 -40.26
CA VAL A 285 -8.81 12.78 -41.27
C VAL A 285 -7.66 13.64 -40.78
N PRO A 286 -6.56 13.77 -41.55
CA PRO A 286 -5.40 14.50 -41.12
C PRO A 286 -5.86 15.87 -40.63
N LEU A 287 -5.80 16.07 -39.31
CA LEU A 287 -6.14 17.36 -38.73
C LEU A 287 -5.09 18.32 -39.31
N ASN A 288 -5.55 19.34 -40.02
CA ASN A 288 -4.78 20.21 -40.93
C ASN A 288 -4.61 19.74 -42.39
N GLN A 289 -5.66 19.23 -43.05
CA GLN A 289 -5.73 19.26 -44.53
C GLN A 289 -5.81 20.69 -45.13
N GLY A 290 -5.56 21.74 -44.33
CA GLY A 290 -5.48 23.12 -44.80
C GLY A 290 -6.64 23.53 -45.72
N MET A 291 -6.29 24.22 -46.82
CA MET A 291 -7.22 24.70 -47.85
C MET A 291 -7.94 23.59 -48.63
N ASP A 292 -7.53 22.31 -48.53
CA ASP A 292 -8.20 21.21 -49.23
C ASP A 292 -9.52 20.80 -48.56
N SER A 293 -9.70 21.07 -47.27
CA SER A 293 -11.03 20.99 -46.62
C SER A 293 -11.95 22.16 -47.01
N LEU A 294 -11.39 23.26 -47.54
CA LEU A 294 -12.12 24.43 -48.05
C LEU A 294 -12.32 24.37 -49.58
N ARG A 295 -11.53 23.55 -50.29
CA ARG A 295 -11.89 23.04 -51.61
C ARG A 295 -13.00 22.02 -51.41
N GLY A 296 -14.19 22.51 -51.08
CA GLY A 296 -15.42 21.74 -51.17
C GLY A 296 -15.38 20.95 -52.46
N THR A 297 -15.72 19.67 -52.38
CA THR A 297 -15.76 18.76 -53.51
C THR A 297 -16.27 19.50 -54.74
N ILE A 298 -15.37 19.78 -55.70
CA ILE A 298 -15.72 20.12 -57.08
C ILE A 298 -16.32 18.89 -57.78
N SER A 299 -17.05 18.04 -57.06
CA SER A 299 -18.14 17.30 -57.67
C SER A 299 -19.01 18.35 -58.36
N GLN A 300 -19.24 18.17 -59.65
CA GLN A 300 -20.04 19.03 -60.53
C GLN A 300 -21.52 19.06 -60.11
N LEU A 301 -21.83 19.35 -58.84
CA LEU A 301 -23.20 19.26 -58.33
C LEU A 301 -24.03 20.49 -58.72
N TYR A 302 -23.42 21.57 -59.22
CA TYR A 302 -24.17 22.66 -59.82
C TYR A 302 -23.33 23.51 -60.79
N VAL A 303 -23.59 23.35 -62.09
CA VAL A 303 -23.21 24.33 -63.12
C VAL A 303 -24.42 25.22 -63.33
N ASN A 304 -24.30 26.52 -63.02
CA ASN A 304 -25.36 27.49 -63.31
C ASN A 304 -25.59 27.51 -64.84
N PRO A 305 -26.77 27.11 -65.36
CA PRO A 305 -27.01 27.02 -66.80
C PRO A 305 -27.08 28.39 -67.48
N THR A 306 -27.23 29.46 -66.69
CA THR A 306 -27.46 30.82 -67.20
C THR A 306 -26.18 31.63 -67.12
N PRO A 307 -25.54 32.00 -68.25
CA PRO A 307 -24.37 32.87 -68.23
C PRO A 307 -24.77 34.27 -67.75
N TRP A 308 -23.91 34.89 -66.93
CA TRP A 308 -24.11 36.26 -66.47
C TRP A 308 -24.04 37.21 -67.66
N LEU A 309 -25.17 37.81 -68.03
CA LEU A 309 -25.23 38.85 -69.05
C LEU A 309 -24.64 40.14 -68.45
N GLY A 310 -23.51 40.58 -68.99
CA GLY A 310 -22.88 41.84 -68.62
C GLY A 310 -23.74 43.06 -69.01
N PRO A 311 -23.43 44.26 -68.49
CA PRO A 311 -24.22 45.47 -68.74
C PRO A 311 -24.28 45.79 -70.24
N ILE A 312 -25.49 45.88 -70.78
CA ILE A 312 -25.76 46.25 -72.17
C ILE A 312 -25.21 47.66 -72.40
N LYS A 313 -24.16 47.77 -73.20
CA LYS A 313 -23.61 49.08 -73.60
C LYS A 313 -24.63 49.77 -74.52
N PRO A 314 -25.01 51.03 -74.26
CA PRO A 314 -25.96 51.73 -75.12
C PRO A 314 -25.34 52.00 -76.50
N PRO A 315 -26.17 52.04 -77.56
CA PRO A 315 -25.72 52.26 -78.93
C PRO A 315 -25.09 53.64 -79.06
N ARG A 316 -23.90 53.69 -79.67
CA ARG A 316 -23.27 54.94 -80.08
C ARG A 316 -24.03 55.48 -81.30
N LYS A 317 -24.51 56.72 -81.20
CA LYS A 317 -25.06 57.49 -82.31
C LYS A 317 -23.97 57.96 -83.25
#